data_AF-A0A0A8EX39-F1
#
_entry.id   AF-A0A0A8EX39-F1
#
_cell.length_a   1.000
_cell.length_b   1.000
_cell.length_c   1.000
_cell.angle_alpha   90.00
_cell.angle_beta   90.00
_cell.angle_gamma   90.00
#
_symmetry.space_group_name_H-M   'P 1'
#
loop_
_entity.id
_entity.type
_entity.pdbx_description
1 polymer ?
#
loop_
_entity_poly.entity_id
_entity_poly.type
_entity_poly.pdbx_seq_one_letter_code
_entity_poly.pdbx_strand_id
1 'polypeptide(L)'
;MGHGIDANSSATTRERLDAVGAADVAATLQALSTPSRLRILARLQEGPCAVGDLAAAVGMEQSACSHQLRLLRNLGLVTGERNGRSIVYALYDHHVAELLDQALYHVEHLRLGLRDTPSTTAEPLGRL
;
A
#
# COMPACT_ATOMS: atom_id res chain seq x y z
N MET A 1 16.82 13.54 1.69
CA MET A 1 16.09 14.57 2.44
C MET A 1 15.10 13.84 3.33
N GLY A 2 15.51 13.51 4.55
CA GLY A 2 14.68 12.75 5.48
C GLY A 2 13.56 13.62 6.00
N HIS A 3 12.32 13.14 5.92
CA HIS A 3 11.23 13.77 6.64
C HIS A 3 11.34 13.31 8.09
N GLY A 4 11.83 14.21 8.94
CA GLY A 4 11.71 14.07 10.38
C GLY A 4 10.23 13.93 10.70
N ILE A 5 9.82 12.70 11.02
CA ILE A 5 8.71 12.45 11.91
C ILE A 5 9.07 13.18 13.20
N ASP A 6 8.50 14.37 13.37
CA ASP A 6 8.57 15.11 14.63
C ASP A 6 8.14 14.14 15.73
N ALA A 7 9.10 13.77 16.58
CA ALA A 7 8.96 12.84 17.68
C ALA A 7 8.12 13.42 18.83
N ASN A 8 7.04 14.17 18.50
CA ASN A 8 6.17 14.82 19.48
C ASN A 8 4.69 14.85 19.11
N SER A 9 4.20 13.99 18.22
CA SER A 9 2.74 13.79 18.15
C SER A 9 2.33 12.77 19.22
N SER A 10 2.06 13.24 20.44
CA SER A 10 1.40 12.42 21.48
C SER A 10 -0.08 12.13 21.13
N ALA A 11 -0.51 12.44 19.92
CA ALA A 11 -1.84 12.19 19.43
C ALA A 11 -2.05 10.69 19.26
N THR A 12 -3.11 10.20 19.87
CA THR A 12 -3.58 8.82 19.71
C THR A 12 -3.87 8.53 18.23
N THR A 13 -3.81 7.25 17.82
CA THR A 13 -4.15 6.83 16.46
C THR A 13 -5.53 7.35 16.01
N ARG A 14 -6.48 7.42 16.95
CA ARG A 14 -7.83 7.96 16.71
C ARG A 14 -7.79 9.44 16.33
N GLU A 15 -7.04 10.27 17.06
CA GLU A 15 -6.92 11.71 16.75
C GLU A 15 -6.22 11.94 15.41
N ARG A 16 -5.24 11.10 15.06
CA ARG A 16 -4.61 11.13 13.73
C ARG A 16 -5.58 10.73 12.62
N LEU A 17 -6.39 9.69 12.84
CA LEU A 17 -7.42 9.24 11.90
C LEU A 17 -8.49 10.32 11.67
N ASP A 18 -8.91 10.98 12.74
CA ASP A 18 -9.90 12.07 12.68
C ASP A 18 -9.32 13.30 11.97
N ALA A 19 -8.04 13.63 12.21
CA ALA A 19 -7.36 14.75 11.56
C ALA A 19 -7.13 14.55 10.06
N VAL A 20 -6.80 13.32 9.63
CA VAL A 20 -6.68 12.96 8.20
C VAL A 20 -8.05 12.83 7.54
N GLY A 21 -9.07 12.43 8.30
CA GLY A 21 -10.40 12.15 7.80
C GLY A 21 -10.61 10.64 7.59
N ALA A 22 -11.38 10.02 8.48
CA ALA A 22 -11.68 8.59 8.41
C ALA A 22 -12.32 8.17 7.07
N ALA A 23 -13.08 9.06 6.43
CA ALA A 23 -13.69 8.82 5.12
C ALA A 23 -12.65 8.67 4.00
N ASP A 24 -11.60 9.48 4.00
CA ASP A 24 -10.54 9.44 2.97
C ASP A 24 -9.66 8.19 3.15
N VAL A 25 -9.35 7.85 4.40
CA VAL A 25 -8.68 6.59 4.73
C VAL A 25 -9.52 5.40 4.30
N ALA A 26 -10.83 5.40 4.59
CA ALA A 26 -11.74 4.34 4.18
C ALA A 26 -11.86 4.23 2.65
N ALA A 27 -11.91 5.34 1.92
CA ALA A 27 -11.93 5.34 0.45
C ALA A 27 -10.66 4.71 -0.13
N THR A 28 -9.50 5.03 0.45
CA THR A 28 -8.20 4.45 0.07
C THR A 28 -8.17 2.94 0.32
N LEU A 29 -8.59 2.50 1.51
CA LEU A 29 -8.65 1.07 1.85
C LEU A 29 -9.66 0.33 0.98
N GLN A 30 -10.81 0.94 0.69
CA GLN A 30 -11.82 0.38 -0.21
C GLN A 30 -11.26 0.15 -1.63
N ALA A 31 -10.37 1.03 -2.07
CA ALA A 31 -9.61 0.85 -3.31
C ALA A 31 -8.70 -0.38 -3.24
N LEU A 32 -8.10 -0.69 -2.10
CA LEU A 32 -7.25 -1.88 -1.94
C LEU A 32 -8.06 -3.18 -1.77
N SER A 33 -9.33 -3.10 -1.36
CA SER A 33 -10.23 -4.24 -1.14
C SER A 33 -10.67 -5.00 -2.40
N THR A 34 -9.92 -5.00 -3.50
CA THR A 34 -10.25 -5.79 -4.70
C THR A 34 -9.04 -6.57 -5.22
N PRO A 35 -9.16 -7.89 -5.42
CA PRO A 35 -8.04 -8.74 -5.84
C PRO A 35 -7.32 -8.28 -7.10
N SER A 36 -8.05 -7.85 -8.14
CA SER A 36 -7.43 -7.36 -9.38
C SER A 36 -6.56 -6.13 -9.15
N ARG A 37 -6.99 -5.21 -8.29
CA ARG A 37 -6.24 -3.99 -7.99
C ARG A 37 -4.99 -4.29 -7.16
N LEU A 38 -5.09 -5.20 -6.19
CA LEU A 38 -3.91 -5.69 -5.46
C LEU A 38 -2.89 -6.33 -6.39
N ARG A 39 -3.32 -7.13 -7.38
CA ARG A 39 -2.40 -7.71 -8.38
C ARG A 39 -1.72 -6.64 -9.24
N ILE A 40 -2.45 -5.60 -9.65
CA ILE A 40 -1.86 -4.47 -10.38
C ILE A 40 -0.80 -3.78 -9.52
N LEU A 41 -1.11 -3.46 -8.26
CA LEU A 41 -0.18 -2.79 -7.36
C LEU A 41 1.05 -3.65 -7.07
N ALA A 42 0.88 -4.96 -6.84
CA ALA A 42 1.99 -5.89 -6.66
C ALA A 42 2.92 -5.91 -7.89
N ARG A 43 2.37 -5.88 -9.11
CA ARG A 43 3.20 -5.79 -10.33
C ARG A 43 3.91 -4.44 -10.47
N LEU A 44 3.26 -3.35 -10.05
CA LEU A 44 3.89 -2.02 -10.04
C LEU A 44 4.98 -1.90 -8.97
N GLN A 45 4.93 -2.70 -7.90
CA GLN A 45 5.96 -2.79 -6.87
C GLN A 45 7.25 -3.44 -7.41
N GLU A 46 7.14 -4.42 -8.32
CA GLU A 46 8.29 -5.01 -9.02
C GLU A 46 8.98 -4.02 -9.96
N GLY A 47 8.22 -3.07 -10.52
CA GLY A 47 8.76 -1.94 -11.27
C GLY A 47 7.73 -1.20 -12.14
N PRO A 48 8.06 0.01 -12.61
CA PRO A 48 7.21 0.77 -13.51
C PRO A 48 7.01 0.05 -14.85
N CYS A 49 5.76 -0.10 -15.29
CA CYS A 49 5.45 -0.81 -16.54
C CYS A 49 4.26 -0.20 -17.29
N ALA A 50 4.13 -0.54 -18.58
CA ALA A 50 3.06 -0.01 -19.42
C ALA A 50 1.73 -0.74 -19.16
N VAL A 51 0.62 -0.09 -19.51
CA VAL A 51 -0.72 -0.69 -19.36
C VAL A 51 -0.88 -2.04 -20.07
N GLY A 52 -0.20 -2.23 -21.20
CA GLY A 52 -0.22 -3.49 -21.94
C GLY A 52 0.41 -4.64 -21.15
N ASP A 53 1.57 -4.39 -20.55
CA ASP A 53 2.29 -5.37 -19.75
C ASP A 53 1.53 -5.70 -18.45
N LEU A 54 0.94 -4.68 -17.81
CA LEU A 54 0.07 -4.86 -16.65
C LEU A 54 -1.16 -5.72 -16.97
N ALA A 55 -1.82 -5.44 -18.09
CA ALA A 55 -2.98 -6.20 -18.54
C ALA A 55 -2.60 -7.68 -18.77
N ALA A 56 -1.47 -7.93 -19.43
CA ALA A 56 -0.95 -9.29 -19.64
C ALA A 56 -0.57 -9.98 -18.31
N ALA A 57 0.11 -9.26 -17.41
CA ALA A 57 0.56 -9.78 -16.12
C ALA A 57 -0.58 -10.16 -15.18
N VAL A 58 -1.68 -9.40 -15.20
CA VAL A 58 -2.85 -9.61 -14.33
C VAL A 58 -3.91 -10.49 -15.03
N GLY A 59 -3.74 -10.80 -16.31
CA GLY A 59 -4.67 -11.62 -17.09
C GLY A 59 -5.99 -10.89 -17.39
N MET A 60 -5.91 -9.59 -17.66
CA MET A 60 -7.06 -8.72 -17.91
C MET A 60 -7.03 -8.12 -19.31
N GLU A 61 -8.20 -7.81 -19.85
CA GLU A 61 -8.35 -6.96 -21.04
C GLU A 61 -7.75 -5.56 -20.79
N GLN A 62 -7.06 -4.99 -21.77
CA GLN A 62 -6.44 -3.66 -21.66
C GLN A 62 -7.45 -2.56 -21.28
N SER A 63 -8.69 -2.64 -21.80
CA SER A 63 -9.76 -1.69 -21.45
C SER A 63 -10.12 -1.76 -19.97
N ALA A 64 -10.27 -2.97 -19.43
CA ALA A 64 -10.57 -3.19 -18.02
C ALA A 64 -9.41 -2.74 -17.11
N CYS A 65 -8.16 -3.05 -17.51
CA CYS A 65 -6.97 -2.60 -16.80
C CYS A 65 -6.86 -1.07 -16.79
N SER A 66 -7.08 -0.41 -17.93
CA SER A 66 -7.09 1.06 -18.04
C SER A 66 -8.16 1.72 -17.16
N HIS A 67 -9.34 1.11 -17.06
CA HIS A 67 -10.39 1.60 -16.17
C HIS A 67 -9.97 1.51 -14.69
N GLN A 68 -9.40 0.38 -14.27
CA GLN A 68 -8.88 0.22 -12.91
C GLN A 68 -7.72 1.18 -12.60
N LEU A 69 -6.79 1.35 -13.53
CA LEU A 69 -5.67 2.29 -13.39
C LEU A 69 -6.15 3.74 -13.27
N ARG A 70 -7.21 4.13 -13.99
CA ARG A 70 -7.83 5.45 -13.83
C ARG A 70 -8.39 5.66 -12.44
N LEU A 71 -9.10 4.66 -11.89
CA LEU A 71 -9.61 4.73 -10.53
C LEU A 71 -8.48 4.81 -9.50
N LEU A 72 -7.46 3.95 -9.63
CA LEU A 72 -6.28 3.96 -8.75
C LEU A 72 -5.54 5.30 -8.82
N ARG A 73 -5.44 5.90 -10.01
CA ARG A 73 -4.81 7.22 -10.19
C ARG A 73 -5.62 8.33 -9.55
N ASN A 74 -6.95 8.30 -9.70
CA ASN A 74 -7.83 9.31 -9.10
C ASN A 74 -7.80 9.25 -7.56
N LEU A 75 -7.51 8.08 -7.00
CA LEU A 75 -7.36 7.86 -5.56
C LEU A 75 -5.91 8.06 -5.07
N GLY A 76 -4.99 8.48 -5.94
CA GLY A 76 -3.60 8.77 -5.56
C GLY A 76 -2.75 7.54 -5.24
N LEU A 77 -3.14 6.34 -5.69
CA LEU A 77 -2.39 5.10 -5.44
C LEU A 77 -1.32 4.82 -6.50
N VAL A 78 -1.54 5.29 -7.73
CA VAL A 78 -0.62 5.11 -8.86
C VAL A 78 -0.41 6.43 -9.58
N THR A 79 0.78 6.61 -10.14
CA THR A 79 1.08 7.65 -11.10
C THR A 79 1.23 7.05 -12.49
N GLY A 80 1.01 7.87 -13.53
CA GLY A 80 1.15 7.46 -14.91
C GLY A 80 1.84 8.56 -15.70
N GLU A 81 3.05 8.28 -16.18
CA GLU A 81 3.85 9.21 -16.97
C GLU A 81 3.91 8.76 -18.43
N ARG A 82 3.87 9.73 -19.34
CA ARG A 82 3.98 9.44 -20.77
C ARG A 82 5.45 9.23 -21.12
N ASN A 83 5.81 7.98 -21.41
CA ASN A 83 7.13 7.62 -21.91
C ASN A 83 7.05 7.28 -23.41
N GLY A 84 7.39 8.25 -24.25
CA GLY A 84 7.34 8.13 -25.71
C GLY A 84 5.92 7.91 -26.26
N ARG A 85 5.66 6.69 -26.76
CA ARG A 85 4.37 6.30 -27.37
C ARG A 85 3.41 5.60 -26.40
N SER A 86 3.85 5.32 -25.17
CA SER A 86 3.08 4.58 -24.16
C SER A 86 3.01 5.34 -22.83
N ILE A 87 2.02 5.01 -22.01
CA ILE A 87 1.95 5.48 -20.61
C ILE A 87 2.54 4.39 -19.73
N VAL A 88 3.56 4.75 -18.96
CA VAL A 88 4.18 3.90 -17.96
C VAL A 88 3.56 4.27 -16.62
N TYR A 89 3.05 3.26 -15.92
CA TYR A 89 2.47 3.41 -14.60
C TYR A 89 3.49 2.99 -13.55
N ALA A 90 3.44 3.66 -12.40
CA ALA A 90 4.23 3.35 -11.21
C ALA A 90 3.35 3.55 -9.97
N LEU A 91 3.76 3.00 -8.83
CA LEU A 91 3.16 3.36 -7.54
C LEU A 91 3.35 4.86 -7.29
N TYR A 92 2.37 5.49 -6.63
CA TYR A 92 2.42 6.91 -6.34
C TYR A 92 3.61 7.25 -5.42
N ASP A 93 3.80 6.45 -4.38
CA ASP A 93 4.92 6.57 -3.44
C ASP A 93 5.31 5.21 -2.84
N HIS A 94 6.34 5.23 -1.99
CA HIS A 94 6.80 4.08 -1.22
C HIS A 94 5.79 3.64 -0.15
N HIS A 95 4.95 4.54 0.37
CA HIS A 95 3.97 4.18 1.41
C HIS A 95 2.89 3.23 0.89
N VAL A 96 2.49 3.35 -0.39
CA VAL A 96 1.57 2.38 -1.01
C VAL A 96 2.18 0.98 -1.06
N ALA A 97 3.50 0.88 -1.34
CA ALA A 97 4.20 -0.40 -1.32
C ALA A 97 4.27 -0.99 0.11
N GLU A 98 4.66 -0.16 1.09
CA GLU A 98 4.73 -0.58 2.50
C GLU A 98 3.36 -1.04 3.02
N LEU A 99 2.27 -0.35 2.66
CA LEU A 99 0.92 -0.73 3.05
C LEU A 99 0.52 -2.11 2.49
N LEU A 100 0.91 -2.40 1.25
CA LEU A 100 0.69 -3.71 0.64
C LEU A 100 1.49 -4.81 1.37
N ASP A 101 2.76 -4.55 1.66
CA ASP A 101 3.63 -5.48 2.38
C ASP A 101 3.10 -5.77 3.79
N GLN A 102 2.66 -4.73 4.52
CA GLN A 102 2.07 -4.89 5.85
C GLN A 102 0.78 -5.70 5.80
N ALA A 103 -0.06 -5.52 4.77
CA ALA A 103 -1.27 -6.31 4.60
C ALA A 103 -0.96 -7.79 4.30
N LEU A 104 0.04 -8.06 3.46
CA LEU A 104 0.51 -9.43 3.19
C LEU A 104 1.07 -10.09 4.45
N TYR A 105 1.97 -9.39 5.15
CA TYR A 105 2.56 -9.86 6.40
C TYR A 105 1.49 -10.20 7.44
N HIS A 106 0.49 -9.32 7.61
CA HIS A 106 -0.62 -9.55 8.53
C HIS A 106 -1.43 -10.81 8.18
N VAL A 107 -1.76 -11.01 6.90
CA VAL A 107 -2.50 -12.20 6.43
C VAL A 107 -1.67 -13.47 6.59
N GLU A 108 -0.36 -13.42 6.32
CA GLU A 108 0.56 -14.52 6.56
C GLU A 108 0.67 -14.86 8.04
N HIS A 109 0.83 -13.85 8.91
CA HIS A 109 0.84 -14.02 10.36
C HIS A 109 -0.44 -14.69 10.87
N LEU A 110 -1.60 -14.20 10.44
CA LEU A 110 -2.90 -14.79 10.77
C LEU A 110 -3.01 -16.24 10.30
N ARG A 111 -2.53 -16.56 9.09
CA ARG A 111 -2.52 -17.92 8.53
C ARG A 111 -1.58 -18.86 9.29
N LEU A 112 -0.44 -18.37 9.74
CA LEU A 112 0.55 -19.12 10.50
C LEU A 112 0.20 -19.24 11.99
N GLY A 113 -0.87 -18.60 12.45
CA GLY A 113 -1.28 -18.58 13.87
C GLY A 113 -0.27 -17.85 14.76
N LEU A 114 0.66 -17.10 14.18
CA LEU A 114 1.64 -16.29 14.88
C LEU A 114 0.91 -15.06 15.41
N ARG A 115 0.64 -15.04 16.72
CA ARG A 115 0.31 -13.78 17.38
C ARG A 115 1.62 -13.02 17.48
N ASP A 116 1.67 -11.81 16.91
CA ASP A 116 2.58 -10.80 17.44
C ASP A 116 2.10 -10.52 18.87
N THR A 117 2.56 -11.33 19.83
CA THR A 117 2.73 -10.80 21.17
C THR A 117 3.67 -9.62 20.97
N PRO A 118 3.25 -8.37 21.27
CA PRO A 118 4.22 -7.30 21.35
C PRO A 118 5.32 -7.86 22.25
N SER A 119 6.55 -7.88 21.77
CA SER A 119 7.69 -8.34 22.53
C SER A 119 7.63 -7.61 23.85
N THR A 120 7.07 -8.27 24.86
CA THR A 120 7.20 -7.85 26.24
C THR A 120 8.70 -7.95 26.43
N THR A 121 9.33 -6.79 26.49
CA THR A 121 10.65 -6.64 27.08
C THR A 121 10.50 -7.02 28.55
N ALA A 122 10.38 -8.31 28.81
CA ALA A 122 10.65 -8.99 30.07
C ALA A 122 11.49 -10.18 29.63
N GLU A 123 12.68 -10.44 30.16
CA GLU A 123 13.33 -10.05 31.41
C GLU A 123 14.79 -10.62 31.27
N PRO A 124 15.73 -10.58 32.26
CA PRO A 124 15.49 -10.49 33.70
C PRO A 124 16.39 -9.51 34.49
N LEU A 125 15.90 -9.21 35.68
CA LEU A 125 16.67 -8.91 36.88
C LEU A 125 17.98 -9.73 36.93
N GLY A 126 19.11 -9.04 36.82
CA GLY A 126 20.46 -9.61 36.92
C GLY A 126 21.31 -8.86 37.94
N ARG A 127 21.23 -9.32 39.20
CA ARG A 127 22.28 -9.36 40.24
C ARG A 127 23.24 -8.16 40.40
N LEU A 128 23.23 -7.55 41.59
CA LEU A 128 24.21 -7.80 42.66
C LEU A 128 23.76 -7.16 43.98
#